data_AF-A0A485LTP5-F1
#
_entry.id   AF-A0A485LTP5-F1
#
_cell.length_a   1.000
_cell.length_b   1.000
_cell.length_c   1.000
_cell.angle_alpha   90.00
_cell.angle_beta   90.00
_cell.angle_gamma   90.00
#
_symmetry.space_group_name_H-M   'P 1'
#
loop_
_entity.id
_entity.type
_entity.pdbx_description
1 polymer ?
#
loop_
_entity_poly.entity_id
_entity_poly.type
_entity_poly.pdbx_seq_one_letter_code
_entity_poly.pdbx_strand_id
1 'polypeptide(L)'
;MSSAATTAKELQEAYLANRAQTKDFIIRANNALAIRKAAGPPAGPAAFFQRFAYNYGTRHVHTNTFAPMVHILLVVVGSGMTMQYFGRHRHKHAAKAAQGDHHDAHHH
;
A
#
# COMPACT_ATOMS: atom_id res chain seq x y z
N MET A 1 -64.62 12.23 5.34
CA MET A 1 -63.67 11.60 6.27
C MET A 1 -62.78 10.64 5.49
N SER A 2 -61.52 10.97 5.15
CA SER A 2 -60.46 10.01 4.73
C SER A 2 -59.23 10.71 4.09
N SER A 3 -58.57 11.64 4.80
CA SER A 3 -57.24 12.13 4.38
C SER A 3 -56.15 11.74 5.39
N ALA A 4 -56.47 11.77 6.68
CA ALA A 4 -55.58 11.35 7.76
C ALA A 4 -55.29 9.84 7.78
N ALA A 5 -56.27 9.00 7.43
CA ALA A 5 -56.09 7.54 7.36
C ALA A 5 -55.24 7.12 6.15
N THR A 6 -55.41 7.81 5.01
CA THR A 6 -54.64 7.58 3.78
C THR A 6 -53.18 7.96 3.97
N THR A 7 -52.92 9.12 4.58
CA THR A 7 -51.56 9.58 4.90
C THR A 7 -50.86 8.72 5.94
N ALA A 8 -51.58 8.23 6.96
CA ALA A 8 -51.02 7.30 7.94
C ALA A 8 -50.60 5.96 7.31
N LYS A 9 -51.39 5.43 6.38
CA LYS A 9 -51.06 4.18 5.66
C LYS A 9 -49.84 4.36 4.75
N GLU A 10 -49.77 5.45 4.00
CA GLU A 10 -48.61 5.78 3.15
C GLU A 10 -47.32 5.97 3.96
N LEU A 11 -47.39 6.65 5.12
CA LEU A 11 -46.27 6.79 6.04
C LEU A 11 -45.81 5.43 6.61
N GLN A 12 -46.76 4.54 6.90
CA GLN A 12 -46.46 3.20 7.42
C GLN A 12 -45.79 2.32 6.35
N GLU A 13 -46.25 2.36 5.09
CA GLU A 13 -45.63 1.66 3.97
C GLU A 13 -44.22 2.19 3.69
N ALA A 14 -44.03 3.51 3.70
CA ALA A 14 -42.71 4.14 3.55
C ALA A 14 -41.74 3.75 4.68
N TYR A 15 -42.23 3.67 5.93
CA TYR A 15 -41.44 3.21 7.06
C TYR A 15 -41.01 1.74 6.92
N LEU A 16 -41.94 0.86 6.50
CA LEU A 16 -41.63 -0.56 6.27
C LEU A 16 -40.61 -0.75 5.14
N ALA A 17 -40.73 0.02 4.05
CA ALA A 17 -39.77 0.01 2.95
C ALA A 17 -38.37 0.48 3.40
N ASN A 18 -38.29 1.60 4.14
CA ASN A 18 -37.02 2.09 4.70
C ASN A 18 -36.39 1.10 5.68
N ARG A 19 -37.21 0.43 6.51
CA ARG A 19 -36.75 -0.59 7.45
C ARG A 19 -36.16 -1.79 6.73
N ALA A 20 -36.78 -2.24 5.63
CA ALA A 20 -36.24 -3.32 4.79
C ALA A 20 -34.89 -2.93 4.16
N GLN A 21 -34.80 -1.74 3.58
CA GLN A 21 -33.55 -1.22 3.00
C GLN A 21 -32.43 -1.08 4.04
N THR A 22 -32.77 -0.64 5.25
CA THR A 22 -31.81 -0.53 6.36
C THR A 22 -31.31 -1.90 6.79
N LYS A 23 -32.20 -2.89 6.86
CA LYS A 23 -31.81 -4.28 7.18
C LYS A 23 -30.85 -4.83 6.11
N ASP A 24 -31.13 -4.62 4.84
CA ASP A 24 -30.28 -5.08 3.74
C ASP A 24 -28.93 -4.35 3.71
N PHE A 25 -28.90 -3.07 4.10
CA PHE A 25 -27.65 -2.34 4.30
C PHE A 25 -26.81 -2.95 5.42
N ILE A 26 -27.41 -3.23 6.59
CA ILE A 26 -26.71 -3.83 7.73
C ILE A 26 -26.17 -5.22 7.37
N ILE A 27 -26.96 -6.05 6.66
CA ILE A 27 -26.51 -7.38 6.20
C ILE A 27 -25.31 -7.25 5.26
N ARG A 28 -25.37 -6.34 4.27
CA ARG A 28 -24.26 -6.10 3.34
C ARG A 28 -23.01 -5.58 4.05
N ALA A 29 -23.17 -4.67 5.01
CA ALA A 29 -22.08 -4.14 5.81
C ALA A 29 -21.41 -5.23 6.66
N ASN A 30 -22.21 -6.07 7.32
CA ASN A 30 -21.70 -7.20 8.11
C ASN A 30 -20.99 -8.23 7.23
N ASN A 31 -21.52 -8.54 6.04
CA ASN A 31 -20.86 -9.42 5.08
C ASN A 31 -19.53 -8.82 4.58
N ALA A 32 -19.48 -7.52 4.29
CA ALA A 32 -18.24 -6.86 3.90
C ALA A 32 -17.18 -6.89 5.02
N LEU A 33 -17.59 -6.70 6.27
CA LEU A 33 -16.71 -6.84 7.43
C LEU A 33 -16.24 -8.29 7.63
N ALA A 34 -17.14 -9.27 7.45
CA ALA A 34 -16.79 -10.69 7.53
C ALA A 34 -15.78 -11.07 6.45
N ILE A 35 -15.96 -10.59 5.20
CA ILE A 35 -15.00 -10.79 4.11
C ILE A 35 -13.65 -10.16 4.47
N ARG A 36 -13.62 -8.94 5.01
CA ARG A 36 -12.35 -8.30 5.43
C ARG A 36 -11.67 -9.02 6.59
N LYS A 37 -12.43 -9.60 7.51
CA LYS A 37 -11.90 -10.40 8.63
C LYS A 37 -11.44 -11.80 8.20
N ALA A 38 -12.13 -12.41 7.25
CA ALA A 38 -11.84 -13.74 6.73
C ALA A 38 -10.79 -13.74 5.60
N ALA A 39 -10.62 -12.61 4.92
CA ALA A 39 -9.52 -12.35 4.02
C ALA A 39 -8.24 -12.29 4.86
N GLY A 40 -7.64 -13.45 5.09
CA GLY A 40 -6.30 -13.57 5.65
C GLY A 40 -5.26 -12.84 4.79
N PRO A 41 -3.96 -12.96 5.11
CA PRO A 41 -2.91 -12.29 4.37
C PRO A 41 -3.03 -12.59 2.85
N PRO A 42 -2.73 -11.61 1.97
CA PRO A 42 -2.77 -11.78 0.52
C PRO A 42 -2.07 -13.07 0.10
N ALA A 43 -2.78 -13.99 -0.57
CA ALA A 43 -2.27 -15.30 -0.95
C ALA A 43 -1.99 -15.37 -2.46
N GLY A 44 -0.89 -16.04 -2.83
CA GLY A 44 -0.46 -16.24 -4.22
C GLY A 44 0.87 -15.52 -4.57
N PRO A 45 1.59 -15.99 -5.61
CA PRO A 45 2.91 -15.47 -5.98
C PRO A 45 2.87 -14.00 -6.47
N ALA A 46 1.77 -13.58 -7.10
CA ALA A 46 1.58 -12.19 -7.52
C ALA A 46 1.34 -11.21 -6.35
N ALA A 47 1.00 -11.72 -5.16
CA ALA A 47 0.66 -10.93 -3.99
C ALA A 47 1.83 -10.79 -3.00
N PHE A 48 3.06 -11.14 -3.39
CA PHE A 48 4.23 -11.13 -2.50
C PHE A 48 4.42 -9.79 -1.79
N PHE A 49 4.45 -8.68 -2.54
CA PHE A 49 4.64 -7.34 -1.96
C PHE A 49 3.47 -6.93 -1.06
N GLN A 50 2.24 -7.27 -1.44
CA GLN A 50 1.06 -7.01 -0.62
C GLN A 50 1.12 -7.80 0.70
N ARG A 51 1.56 -9.06 0.64
CA ARG A 51 1.73 -9.92 1.81
C ARG A 51 2.88 -9.45 2.70
N PHE A 52 4.00 -9.03 2.10
CA PHE A 52 5.11 -8.42 2.82
C PHE A 52 4.66 -7.15 3.55
N ALA A 53 3.97 -6.24 2.85
CA ALA A 53 3.44 -5.01 3.44
C ALA A 53 2.44 -5.29 4.57
N TYR A 54 1.52 -6.24 4.38
CA TYR A 54 0.56 -6.64 5.42
C TYR A 54 1.25 -7.18 6.68
N ASN A 55 2.23 -8.09 6.51
CA ASN A 55 2.98 -8.65 7.63
C ASN A 55 3.89 -7.62 8.31
N TYR A 56 4.44 -6.69 7.54
CA TYR A 56 5.26 -5.60 8.08
C TYR A 56 4.41 -4.62 8.89
N GLY A 57 3.24 -4.23 8.37
CA GLY A 57 2.28 -3.35 9.04
C GLY A 57 1.77 -3.92 10.36
N THR A 58 1.38 -5.20 10.37
CA THR A 58 0.92 -5.89 11.59
C THR A 58 2.00 -5.98 12.66
N ARG A 59 3.28 -6.13 12.30
CA ARG A 59 4.38 -6.22 13.27
C ARG A 59 4.90 -4.88 13.76
N HIS A 60 4.96 -3.85 12.90
CA HIS A 60 5.71 -2.63 13.21
C HIS A 60 4.90 -1.33 13.14
N VAL A 61 3.80 -1.29 12.40
CA VAL A 61 3.01 -0.04 12.24
C VAL A 61 1.90 0.03 13.27
N HIS A 62 1.19 -1.08 13.50
CA HIS A 62 0.06 -1.11 14.43
C HIS A 62 0.45 -1.36 15.90
N THR A 63 1.75 -1.50 16.18
CA THR A 63 2.30 -1.82 17.50
C THR A 63 2.96 -0.61 18.20
N ASN A 64 2.76 0.62 17.69
CA ASN A 64 3.34 1.86 18.22
C ASN A 64 4.86 1.82 18.41
N THR A 65 5.58 1.02 17.62
CA THR A 65 7.04 0.95 17.67
C THR A 65 7.66 1.96 16.72
N PHE A 66 8.83 2.50 17.09
CA PHE A 66 9.61 3.42 16.25
C PHE A 66 10.36 2.71 15.12
N ALA A 67 10.32 1.37 15.08
CA ALA A 67 11.01 0.56 14.09
C ALA A 67 10.76 1.02 12.63
N PRO A 68 9.55 1.39 12.17
CA PRO A 68 9.33 1.81 10.79
C PRO A 68 10.18 3.01 10.37
N MET A 69 10.38 3.98 11.26
CA MET A 69 11.21 5.16 10.99
C MET A 69 12.68 4.77 10.78
N VAL A 70 13.18 3.84 11.60
CA VAL A 70 14.55 3.32 11.47
C VAL A 70 14.73 2.57 10.14
N HIS A 71 13.78 1.73 9.75
CA HIS A 71 13.86 1.02 8.47
C HIS A 71 13.87 1.99 7.28
N ILE A 72 13.03 3.03 7.29
CA ILE A 72 13.03 4.06 6.24
C ILE A 72 14.38 4.76 6.17
N LEU A 73 14.94 5.16 7.32
CA LEU A 73 16.26 5.79 7.38
C LEU A 73 17.35 4.87 6.80
N LEU A 74 17.34 3.58 7.15
CA LEU A 74 18.29 2.61 6.63
C LEU A 74 18.19 2.43 5.12
N VAL A 75 16.97 2.41 4.56
CA VAL A 75 16.77 2.33 3.11
C VAL A 75 17.33 3.57 2.41
N VAL A 76 17.07 4.76 2.93
CA VAL A 76 17.57 6.02 2.36
C VAL A 76 19.10 6.09 2.41
N VAL A 77 19.70 5.81 3.57
CA VAL A 77 21.16 5.85 3.72
C VAL A 77 21.82 4.77 2.85
N GLY A 78 21.30 3.54 2.87
CA GLY A 78 21.83 2.42 2.10
C GLY A 78 21.76 2.64 0.58
N SER A 79 20.62 3.15 0.08
CA SER A 79 20.47 3.48 -1.34
C SER A 79 21.39 4.62 -1.77
N GLY A 80 21.51 5.67 -0.96
CA GLY A 80 22.42 6.79 -1.21
C GLY A 80 23.90 6.34 -1.27
N MET A 81 24.34 5.55 -0.30
CA MET A 81 25.71 4.99 -0.30
C MET A 81 25.95 4.08 -1.51
N THR A 82 24.98 3.27 -1.89
CA THR A 82 25.09 2.37 -3.06
C THR A 82 25.21 3.16 -4.37
N MET A 83 24.38 4.19 -4.55
CA MET A 83 24.45 5.07 -5.72
C MET A 83 25.78 5.81 -5.79
N GLN A 84 26.27 6.33 -4.66
CA GLN A 84 27.57 7.00 -4.59
C GLN A 84 28.72 6.04 -4.91
N TYR A 85 28.66 4.80 -4.41
CA TYR A 85 29.63 3.76 -4.73
C TYR A 85 29.63 3.43 -6.22
N PHE A 86 28.46 3.18 -6.81
CA PHE A 86 28.32 2.88 -8.24
C PHE A 86 28.79 4.03 -9.13
N GLY A 87 28.39 5.27 -8.82
CA GLY A 87 28.85 6.46 -9.54
C GLY A 87 30.37 6.57 -9.49
N ARG A 88 30.96 6.48 -8.29
CA ARG A 88 32.42 6.59 -8.12
C ARG A 88 33.18 5.46 -8.80
N HIS A 89 32.64 4.23 -8.84
CA HIS A 89 33.26 3.12 -9.55
C HIS A 89 33.23 3.34 -11.07
N ARG A 90 32.09 3.79 -11.62
CA ARG A 90 31.97 4.11 -13.06
C ARG A 90 32.90 5.25 -13.47
N HIS A 91 33.04 6.29 -12.66
CA HIS A 91 33.97 7.39 -12.94
C HIS A 91 35.44 6.98 -12.83
N LYS A 92 35.79 6.05 -11.92
CA LYS A 92 37.15 5.49 -11.86
C LYS A 92 37.49 4.64 -13.09
N HIS A 93 36.55 3.88 -13.62
CA HIS A 93 36.76 3.15 -14.88
C HIS A 93 36.86 4.08 -16.09
N ALA A 94 36.02 5.13 -16.15
CA ALA A 94 36.11 6.13 -17.21
C ALA A 94 37.42 6.94 -17.15
N ALA A 95 37.89 7.31 -15.96
CA ALA A 95 39.16 8.01 -15.78
C ALA A 95 40.38 7.14 -16.13
N LYS A 96 40.33 5.83 -15.81
CA LYS A 96 41.38 4.88 -16.23
C LYS A 96 41.36 4.61 -17.74
N ALA A 97 40.18 4.56 -18.37
CA ALA A 97 40.06 4.45 -19.82
C ALA A 97 40.64 5.69 -20.53
N ALA A 98 40.36 6.89 -20.00
CA ALA A 98 40.93 8.13 -20.54
C ALA A 98 42.46 8.24 -20.37
N GLN A 99 43.04 7.63 -19.32
CA GLN A 99 44.51 7.59 -19.14
C GLN A 99 45.21 6.62 -20.10
N GLY A 100 44.54 5.58 -20.59
CA GLY A 100 45.11 4.64 -21.55
C GLY A 100 45.25 5.22 -22.96
N ASP A 101 44.31 6.06 -23.38
CA ASP A 101 44.28 6.65 -24.74
C ASP A 101 45.38 7.70 -25.00
N HIS A 102 45.93 8.31 -23.93
CA HIS A 102 46.98 9.34 -24.07
C HIS A 102 48.41 8.76 -24.15
N HIS A 103 48.61 7.48 -23.81
CA HIS A 103 49.95 6.87 -23.83
C HIS A 103 50.36 6.36 -25.22
N ASP A 104 49.41 6.11 -26.12
CA ASP A 104 49.68 5.60 -27.47
C ASP A 104 49.92 6.70 -28.52
N ALA A 105 49.72 7.99 -28.17
CA ALA A 105 49.85 9.11 -29.12
C ALA A 105 51.27 9.73 -29.20
N HIS A 106 52.25 9.22 -28.45
CA HIS A 106 53.62 9.77 -28.40
C HIS A 106 54.71 8.87 -29.04
N HIS A 107 54.31 7.81 -29.75
CA HIS A 107 55.22 6.94 -30.50
C HIS A 107 54.98 7.08 -32.01
N HIS A 108 55.36 8.22 -32.59
CA HIS A 108 55.55 8.40 -34.03
C HIS A 108 56.80 9.24 -34.30
#